data_AF-A0AA37CKP6-F1
#
_entry.id   AF-A0AA37CKP6-F1
#
_cell.length_a   1.000
_cell.length_b   1.000
_cell.length_c   1.000
_cell.angle_alpha   90.00
_cell.angle_beta   90.00
_cell.angle_gamma   90.00
#
_symmetry.space_group_name_H-M   'P 1'
#
loop_
_entity.id
_entity.type
_entity.pdbx_description
1 polymer ?
#
loop_
_entity_poly.entity_id
_entity_poly.type
_entity_poly.pdbx_seq_one_letter_code
_entity_poly.pdbx_strand_id
1 'polypeptide(L)'
;MDSRCQIPHETTRNQEDEVYAAAERDRFTWSIHRPHTVIGRAVGNAMNLGTTLAVYASICKETGRPFQFPGSKAQWNGLSDVTDARMLAKQLVWAADTDAARNEAFNIVNGDLFRWSWLWGKLAEWFGVPAAGFTGSVQPLEAIMANDHALWREMAERHGLAEPSLDRLASAWHTDLDLGRPLEVMTDMARSRKLGFAAYQATDESFFDLFAQLRAERLIP
;
A
#
# COMPACT_ATOMS: atom_id res chain seq x y z
N MET A 1 18.75 -26.96 -12.57
CA MET A 1 18.92 -25.88 -11.58
C MET A 1 17.90 -24.83 -11.93
N ASP A 2 16.73 -25.02 -11.34
CA ASP A 2 15.51 -24.26 -11.56
C ASP A 2 15.11 -23.71 -10.19
N SER A 3 14.85 -22.41 -10.14
CA SER A 3 14.22 -21.74 -9.00
C SER A 3 13.91 -20.31 -9.42
N ARG A 4 13.04 -20.18 -10.41
CA ARG A 4 12.18 -18.99 -10.54
C ARG A 4 11.04 -19.19 -9.55
N CYS A 5 10.93 -18.29 -8.58
CA CYS A 5 9.78 -18.18 -7.69
C CYS A 5 8.54 -17.89 -8.55
N GLN A 6 7.84 -18.95 -8.93
CA GLN A 6 6.49 -18.88 -9.47
C GLN A 6 5.58 -18.64 -8.27
N ILE A 7 5.10 -17.40 -8.13
CA ILE A 7 4.04 -17.09 -7.17
C ILE A 7 2.82 -17.91 -7.60
N PRO A 8 2.32 -18.87 -6.80
CA PRO A 8 1.24 -19.75 -7.25
C PRO A 8 -0.04 -18.93 -7.42
N HIS A 9 -0.67 -19.02 -8.60
CA HIS A 9 -2.05 -18.57 -8.85
C HIS A 9 -3.11 -19.38 -8.05
N GLU A 10 -2.72 -20.05 -6.97
CA GLU A 10 -3.49 -21.03 -6.20
C GLU A 10 -3.84 -20.56 -4.78
N THR A 11 -3.20 -19.52 -4.23
CA THR A 11 -3.36 -19.21 -2.80
C THR A 11 -4.72 -18.59 -2.44
N THR A 12 -5.20 -17.58 -3.17
CA THR A 12 -6.49 -16.95 -2.87
C THR A 12 -7.68 -17.85 -3.17
N ARG A 13 -7.66 -18.56 -4.31
CA ARG A 13 -8.76 -19.46 -4.70
C ARG A 13 -8.91 -20.59 -3.67
N ASN A 14 -7.79 -21.17 -3.22
CA ASN A 14 -7.81 -22.17 -2.15
C ASN A 14 -8.30 -21.58 -0.81
N GLN A 15 -7.96 -20.33 -0.48
CA GLN A 15 -8.48 -19.68 0.73
C GLN A 15 -10.00 -19.46 0.69
N GLU A 16 -10.53 -19.03 -0.45
CA GLU A 16 -11.99 -18.87 -0.61
C GLU A 16 -12.70 -20.22 -0.48
N ASP A 17 -12.20 -21.27 -1.15
CA ASP A 17 -12.77 -22.62 -1.12
C ASP A 17 -12.84 -23.18 0.32
N GLU A 18 -11.79 -22.98 1.12
CA GLU A 18 -11.77 -23.39 2.53
C GLU A 18 -12.79 -22.64 3.39
N VAL A 19 -12.96 -21.32 3.16
CA VAL A 19 -13.98 -20.53 3.87
C VAL A 19 -15.38 -20.99 3.51
N TYR A 20 -15.64 -21.27 2.22
CA TYR A 20 -16.93 -21.75 1.75
C TYR A 20 -17.26 -23.13 2.34
N ALA A 21 -16.31 -24.07 2.32
CA ALA A 21 -16.48 -25.40 2.89
C ALA A 21 -16.70 -25.36 4.41
N ALA A 22 -15.95 -24.50 5.13
CA ALA A 22 -16.14 -24.32 6.56
C ALA A 22 -17.50 -23.68 6.90
N ALA A 23 -17.93 -22.69 6.12
CA ALA A 23 -19.23 -22.04 6.30
C ALA A 23 -20.40 -23.02 6.13
N GLU A 24 -20.33 -23.89 5.12
CA GLU A 24 -21.31 -24.95 4.90
C GLU A 24 -21.35 -25.96 6.06
N ARG A 25 -20.16 -26.42 6.50
CA ARG A 25 -20.03 -27.38 7.60
C ARG A 25 -20.52 -26.83 8.94
N ASP A 26 -20.11 -25.61 9.28
CA ASP A 26 -20.27 -25.03 10.62
C ASP A 26 -21.47 -24.07 10.73
N ARG A 27 -22.16 -23.81 9.61
CA ARG A 27 -23.39 -22.98 9.50
C ARG A 27 -23.20 -21.52 9.92
N PHE A 28 -22.09 -20.91 9.50
CA PHE A 28 -21.88 -19.47 9.60
C PHE A 28 -21.95 -18.80 8.22
N THR A 29 -22.17 -17.48 8.21
CA THR A 29 -22.14 -16.68 6.97
C THR A 29 -20.76 -16.06 6.77
N TRP A 30 -20.36 -15.85 5.53
CA TRP A 30 -19.05 -15.27 5.19
C TRP A 30 -19.18 -13.99 4.39
N SER A 31 -18.11 -13.21 4.32
CA SER A 31 -17.92 -12.15 3.33
C SER A 31 -16.46 -12.12 2.89
N ILE A 32 -16.20 -11.91 1.61
CA ILE A 32 -14.84 -11.81 1.06
C ILE A 32 -14.56 -10.38 0.65
N HIS A 33 -13.38 -9.87 1.01
CA HIS A 33 -12.98 -8.49 0.78
C HIS A 33 -11.68 -8.47 -0.01
N ARG A 34 -11.71 -7.82 -1.18
CA ARG A 34 -10.62 -7.77 -2.14
C ARG A 34 -10.10 -6.33 -2.24
N PRO A 35 -9.18 -5.94 -1.34
CA PRO A 35 -8.55 -4.63 -1.42
C PRO A 35 -7.61 -4.55 -2.62
N HIS A 36 -7.38 -3.33 -3.10
CA HIS A 36 -6.19 -3.05 -3.92
C HIS A 36 -4.95 -2.85 -3.01
N THR A 37 -3.96 -2.07 -3.42
CA THR A 37 -2.80 -1.77 -2.56
C THR A 37 -3.27 -1.09 -1.28
N VAL A 38 -2.96 -1.70 -0.13
CA VAL A 38 -3.40 -1.21 1.18
C VAL A 38 -2.44 -0.15 1.70
N ILE A 39 -2.97 1.01 2.07
CA ILE A 39 -2.27 2.09 2.75
C ILE A 39 -2.70 2.10 4.21
N GLY A 40 -1.76 1.84 5.10
CA GLY A 40 -2.01 1.85 6.52
C GLY A 40 -0.83 1.29 7.31
N ARG A 41 -0.88 1.50 8.62
CA ARG A 41 0.11 0.96 9.53
C ARG A 41 -0.16 -0.52 9.79
N ALA A 42 0.81 -1.37 9.47
CA ALA A 42 0.88 -2.74 9.96
C ALA A 42 2.33 -3.05 10.37
N VAL A 43 2.57 -3.23 11.67
CA VAL A 43 3.90 -3.52 12.20
C VAL A 43 4.26 -4.98 11.87
N GLY A 44 5.41 -5.20 11.21
CA GLY A 44 5.86 -6.54 10.79
C GLY A 44 5.21 -7.06 9.51
N ASN A 45 4.47 -6.22 8.78
CA ASN A 45 3.89 -6.61 7.50
C ASN A 45 4.95 -6.54 6.39
N ALA A 46 5.09 -7.63 5.63
CA ALA A 46 6.00 -7.73 4.49
C ALA A 46 5.58 -6.86 3.29
N MET A 47 4.37 -6.27 3.33
CA MET A 47 3.77 -5.53 2.23
C MET A 47 3.28 -4.15 2.67
N ASN A 48 4.16 -3.14 2.66
CA ASN A 48 3.84 -1.81 3.18
C ASN A 48 4.38 -0.69 2.27
N LEU A 49 3.68 -0.43 1.17
CA LEU A 49 4.03 0.60 0.20
C LEU A 49 4.09 2.00 0.85
N GLY A 50 3.09 2.36 1.66
CA GLY A 50 3.04 3.66 2.32
C GLY A 50 4.24 3.93 3.23
N THR A 51 4.61 2.97 4.08
CA THR A 51 5.78 3.10 4.97
C THR A 51 7.09 3.09 4.19
N THR A 52 7.18 2.27 3.15
CA THR A 52 8.37 2.24 2.26
C THR A 52 8.61 3.61 1.61
N LEU A 53 7.56 4.25 1.10
CA LEU A 53 7.67 5.60 0.52
C LEU A 53 8.04 6.65 1.56
N ALA A 54 7.53 6.53 2.79
CA ALA A 54 7.87 7.44 3.88
C ALA A 54 9.36 7.36 4.27
N VAL A 55 9.88 6.14 4.36
CA VAL A 55 11.31 5.88 4.63
C VAL A 55 12.17 6.39 3.47
N TYR A 56 11.79 6.08 2.22
CA TYR A 56 12.51 6.57 1.04
C TYR A 56 12.56 8.09 0.99
N ALA A 57 11.44 8.78 1.23
CA ALA A 57 11.39 10.23 1.29
C ALA A 57 12.25 10.82 2.42
N SER A 58 12.26 10.17 3.59
CA SER A 58 13.09 10.59 4.73
C SER A 58 14.58 10.48 4.42
N ILE A 59 14.98 9.40 3.75
CA ILE A 59 16.34 9.18 3.27
C ILE A 59 16.73 10.20 2.19
N CYS A 60 15.84 10.50 1.24
CA CYS A 60 16.03 11.57 0.26
C CYS A 60 16.25 12.93 0.93
N LYS A 61 15.47 13.22 1.98
CA LYS A 61 15.62 14.45 2.76
C LYS A 61 16.98 14.56 3.43
N GLU A 62 17.43 13.49 4.08
CA GLU A 62 18.71 13.43 4.78
C GLU A 62 19.90 13.62 3.82
N THR A 63 19.83 12.98 2.66
CA THR A 63 20.94 12.94 1.71
C THR A 63 20.92 14.06 0.68
N GLY A 64 19.82 14.82 0.59
CA GLY A 64 19.58 15.79 -0.47
C GLY A 64 19.31 15.15 -1.85
N ARG A 65 19.17 13.82 -1.92
CA ARG A 65 18.79 13.12 -3.16
C ARG A 65 17.37 13.54 -3.57
N PRO A 66 17.10 13.69 -4.88
CA PRO A 66 15.73 13.91 -5.33
C PRO A 66 14.85 12.69 -5.01
N PHE A 67 13.59 12.94 -4.66
CA PHE A 67 12.59 11.91 -4.45
C PHE A 67 12.09 11.42 -5.81
N GLN A 68 12.82 10.46 -6.37
CA GLN A 68 12.68 9.97 -7.74
C GLN A 68 11.61 8.89 -7.82
N PHE A 69 10.62 9.08 -8.71
CA PHE A 69 9.61 8.06 -8.96
C PHE A 69 10.26 6.78 -9.51
N PRO A 70 10.08 5.63 -8.85
CA PRO A 70 10.78 4.40 -9.20
C PRO A 70 10.06 3.56 -10.27
N GLY A 71 8.77 3.79 -10.46
CA GLY A 71 7.87 2.90 -11.19
C GLY A 71 7.87 3.04 -12.70
N SER A 72 6.86 2.42 -13.32
CA SER A 72 6.67 2.40 -14.77
C SER A 72 6.01 3.66 -15.32
N LYS A 73 6.17 3.91 -16.62
CA LYS A 73 5.42 4.97 -17.33
C LYS A 73 3.90 4.79 -17.22
N ALA A 74 3.43 3.54 -17.19
CA ALA A 74 2.02 3.21 -17.09
C ALA A 74 1.46 3.62 -15.72
N GLN A 75 2.17 3.34 -14.63
CA GLN A 75 1.75 3.79 -13.29
C GLN A 75 1.89 5.30 -13.13
N TRP A 76 2.96 5.92 -13.65
CA TRP A 76 3.15 7.37 -13.56
C TRP A 76 2.01 8.18 -14.19
N ASN A 77 1.61 7.80 -15.40
CA ASN A 77 0.62 8.53 -16.18
C ASN A 77 -0.79 7.97 -16.02
N GLY A 78 -0.95 6.70 -15.67
CA GLY A 78 -2.24 6.01 -15.62
C GLY A 78 -3.07 6.35 -14.39
N LEU A 79 -4.35 5.98 -14.45
CA LEU A 79 -5.24 6.03 -13.29
C LEU A 79 -4.96 4.83 -12.37
N SER A 80 -5.02 5.10 -11.07
CA SER A 80 -4.90 4.11 -10.01
C SER A 80 -5.87 4.43 -8.88
N ASP A 81 -6.13 3.43 -8.05
CA ASP A 81 -6.79 3.56 -6.75
C ASP A 81 -5.94 2.86 -5.67
N VAL A 82 -6.30 3.06 -4.40
CA VAL A 82 -5.70 2.38 -3.26
C VAL A 82 -6.77 2.11 -2.20
N THR A 83 -6.43 1.30 -1.20
CA THR A 83 -7.30 0.99 -0.07
C THR A 83 -6.70 1.48 1.23
N ASP A 84 -7.31 2.47 1.88
CA ASP A 84 -6.97 2.81 3.25
C ASP A 84 -7.37 1.63 4.18
N ALA A 85 -6.50 1.26 5.11
CA ALA A 85 -6.77 0.16 6.04
C ALA A 85 -8.04 0.39 6.87
N ARG A 86 -8.37 1.65 7.19
CA ARG A 86 -9.62 2.05 7.88
C ARG A 86 -10.83 1.85 6.96
N MET A 87 -10.68 2.02 5.64
CA MET A 87 -11.75 1.72 4.68
C MET A 87 -12.05 0.23 4.60
N LEU A 88 -11.01 -0.61 4.57
CA LEU A 88 -11.15 -2.07 4.68
C LEU A 88 -11.85 -2.46 5.98
N ALA A 89 -11.43 -1.90 7.13
CA ALA A 89 -12.07 -2.15 8.41
C ALA A 89 -13.54 -1.74 8.44
N LYS A 90 -13.87 -0.54 7.90
CA LYS A 90 -15.27 -0.07 7.77
C LYS A 90 -16.12 -1.02 6.93
N GLN A 91 -15.59 -1.55 5.82
CA GLN A 91 -16.34 -2.49 4.98
C GLN A 91 -16.54 -3.85 5.64
N LEU A 92 -15.55 -4.34 6.40
CA LEU A 92 -15.67 -5.57 7.19
C LEU A 92 -16.77 -5.46 8.23
N VAL A 93 -16.80 -4.37 9.01
CA VAL A 93 -17.85 -4.10 10.00
C VAL A 93 -19.21 -3.97 9.32
N TRP A 94 -19.28 -3.20 8.23
CA TRP A 94 -20.52 -3.06 7.45
C TRP A 94 -21.06 -4.40 6.95
N ALA A 95 -20.20 -5.26 6.40
CA ALA A 95 -20.62 -6.56 5.86
C ALA A 95 -21.10 -7.52 6.97
N ALA A 96 -20.50 -7.44 8.16
CA ALA A 96 -20.94 -8.21 9.31
C ALA A 96 -22.36 -7.82 9.79
N ASP A 97 -22.68 -6.52 9.75
CA ASP A 97 -23.96 -5.98 10.21
C ASP A 97 -25.05 -5.88 9.11
N THR A 98 -24.72 -6.19 7.85
CA THR A 98 -25.64 -6.06 6.71
C THR A 98 -26.10 -7.42 6.20
N ASP A 99 -27.37 -7.76 6.44
CA ASP A 99 -27.95 -9.05 6.03
C ASP A 99 -27.76 -9.34 4.52
N ALA A 100 -27.92 -8.32 3.66
CA ALA A 100 -27.76 -8.44 2.21
C ALA A 100 -26.30 -8.61 1.76
N ALA A 101 -25.33 -8.43 2.66
CA ALA A 101 -23.90 -8.60 2.38
C ALA A 101 -23.37 -9.98 2.79
N ARG A 102 -24.23 -10.85 3.35
CA ARG A 102 -23.87 -12.22 3.71
C ARG A 102 -23.63 -13.07 2.47
N ASN A 103 -22.59 -13.88 2.51
CA ASN A 103 -22.15 -14.80 1.47
C ASN A 103 -21.83 -14.08 0.15
N GLU A 104 -21.22 -12.90 0.26
CA GLU A 104 -20.87 -12.04 -0.86
C GLU A 104 -19.40 -11.67 -0.86
N ALA A 105 -18.87 -11.45 -2.06
CA ALA A 105 -17.52 -10.94 -2.27
C ALA A 105 -17.55 -9.49 -2.75
N PHE A 106 -16.79 -8.63 -2.10
CA PHE A 106 -16.71 -7.20 -2.37
C PHE A 106 -15.29 -6.79 -2.67
N ASN A 107 -15.13 -5.92 -3.66
CA ASN A 107 -13.92 -5.13 -3.73
C ASN A 107 -13.99 -3.98 -2.70
N ILE A 108 -12.83 -3.43 -2.36
CA ILE A 108 -12.73 -2.25 -1.49
C ILE A 108 -11.59 -1.36 -1.93
N VAL A 109 -11.89 -0.07 -2.09
CA VAL A 109 -10.94 1.02 -2.33
C VAL A 109 -11.48 2.30 -1.69
N ASN A 110 -10.66 3.34 -1.67
CA ASN A 110 -10.95 4.65 -1.10
C ASN A 110 -12.17 5.37 -1.71
N GLY A 111 -12.42 5.13 -2.99
CA GLY A 111 -13.58 5.66 -3.72
C GLY A 111 -13.27 6.83 -4.64
N ASP A 112 -12.03 7.33 -4.64
CA ASP A 112 -11.46 8.21 -5.65
C ASP A 112 -10.48 7.46 -6.58
N LEU A 113 -10.04 8.14 -7.64
CA LEU A 113 -8.98 7.72 -8.55
C LEU A 113 -7.91 8.83 -8.58
N PHE A 114 -6.66 8.45 -8.76
CA PHE A 114 -5.55 9.41 -8.84
C PHE A 114 -4.53 8.99 -9.90
N ARG A 115 -3.59 9.89 -10.21
CA ARG A 115 -2.38 9.58 -10.97
C ARG A 115 -1.18 9.69 -10.06
N TRP A 116 -0.23 8.76 -10.14
CA TRP A 116 1.01 8.85 -9.37
C TRP A 116 1.78 10.13 -9.67
N SER A 117 1.75 10.62 -10.92
CA SER A 117 2.35 11.92 -11.28
C SER A 117 1.86 13.11 -10.45
N TRP A 118 0.59 13.11 -10.05
CA TRP A 118 0.02 14.12 -9.16
C TRP A 118 0.35 13.82 -7.69
N LEU A 119 0.08 12.58 -7.24
CA LEU A 119 0.26 12.21 -5.84
C LEU A 119 1.73 12.32 -5.41
N TRP A 120 2.68 11.95 -6.26
CA TRP A 120 4.11 11.99 -5.95
C TRP A 120 4.59 13.39 -5.57
N GLY A 121 4.11 14.42 -6.28
CA GLY A 121 4.39 15.82 -5.94
C GLY A 121 3.84 16.20 -4.56
N LYS A 122 2.65 15.70 -4.21
CA LYS A 122 2.02 15.89 -2.90
C LYS A 122 2.80 15.20 -1.76
N LEU A 123 3.27 13.98 -1.99
CA LEU A 123 4.11 13.29 -1.01
C LEU A 123 5.44 14.03 -0.80
N ALA A 124 6.09 14.45 -1.90
CA ALA A 124 7.33 15.21 -1.84
C ALA A 124 7.17 16.55 -1.08
N GLU A 125 6.08 17.27 -1.34
CA GLU A 125 5.72 18.51 -0.64
C GLU A 125 5.56 18.28 0.87
N TRP A 126 4.86 17.22 1.28
CA TRP A 126 4.66 16.88 2.69
C TRP A 126 5.97 16.58 3.43
N PHE A 127 6.92 15.91 2.76
CA PHE A 127 8.25 15.66 3.33
C PHE A 127 9.20 16.86 3.23
N GLY A 128 8.90 17.83 2.36
CA GLY A 128 9.77 18.97 2.06
C GLY A 128 11.00 18.55 1.26
N VAL A 129 10.84 17.63 0.30
CA VAL A 129 11.92 17.12 -0.55
C VAL A 129 11.69 17.48 -2.03
N PRO A 130 12.74 17.65 -2.84
CA PRO A 130 12.56 17.87 -4.28
C PRO A 130 11.93 16.65 -4.96
N ALA A 131 10.78 16.84 -5.60
CA ALA A 131 10.14 15.79 -6.40
C ALA A 131 10.91 15.56 -7.71
N ALA A 132 11.15 14.30 -8.07
CA ALA A 132 11.59 13.90 -9.40
C ALA A 132 10.65 12.84 -9.96
N GLY A 133 10.08 13.11 -11.15
CA GLY A 133 9.12 12.23 -11.81
C GLY A 133 9.78 11.15 -12.67
N PHE A 134 8.97 10.39 -13.40
CA PHE A 134 9.46 9.32 -14.29
C PHE A 134 10.48 9.84 -15.34
N THR A 135 11.63 9.18 -15.44
CA THR A 135 12.79 9.60 -16.27
C THR A 135 12.90 8.88 -17.61
N GLY A 136 11.97 7.98 -17.95
CA GLY A 136 11.98 7.21 -19.19
C GLY A 136 12.26 5.72 -19.00
N SER A 137 12.81 5.32 -17.85
CA SER A 137 13.00 3.93 -17.45
C SER A 137 12.57 3.68 -16.01
N VAL A 138 12.21 2.43 -15.70
CA VAL A 138 11.95 1.98 -14.32
C VAL A 138 13.26 2.04 -13.52
N GLN A 139 13.19 2.53 -12.29
CA GLN A 139 14.32 2.63 -11.37
C GLN A 139 13.92 1.97 -10.03
N PRO A 140 14.13 0.66 -9.87
CA PRO A 140 13.64 -0.09 -8.71
C PRO A 140 14.16 0.48 -7.38
N LEU A 141 13.26 0.70 -6.41
CA LEU A 141 13.59 1.12 -5.05
C LEU A 141 14.53 0.13 -4.37
N GLU A 142 14.37 -1.16 -4.62
CA GLU A 142 15.26 -2.18 -4.04
C GLU A 142 16.73 -1.87 -4.37
N ALA A 143 17.02 -1.50 -5.62
CA ALA A 143 18.36 -1.11 -6.04
C ALA A 143 18.78 0.27 -5.50
N ILE A 144 17.85 1.24 -5.46
CA ILE A 144 18.12 2.60 -4.97
C ILE A 144 18.47 2.61 -3.48
N MET A 145 17.81 1.76 -2.69
CA MET A 145 17.92 1.73 -1.22
C MET A 145 18.89 0.65 -0.71
N ALA A 146 19.43 -0.21 -1.58
CA ALA A 146 20.30 -1.34 -1.20
C ALA A 146 21.51 -0.96 -0.33
N ASN A 147 22.00 0.27 -0.43
CA ASN A 147 23.16 0.75 0.34
C ASN A 147 22.79 1.71 1.48
N ASP A 148 21.50 1.93 1.75
CA ASP A 148 21.03 2.91 2.73
C ASP A 148 20.87 2.32 4.15
N HIS A 149 21.16 1.04 4.38
CA HIS A 149 20.99 0.40 5.70
C HIS A 149 21.83 1.04 6.81
N ALA A 150 23.10 1.35 6.52
CA ALA A 150 24.00 1.98 7.48
C ALA A 150 23.57 3.43 7.77
N LEU A 151 23.19 4.15 6.72
CA LEU A 151 22.64 5.50 6.81
C LEU A 151 21.37 5.54 7.66
N TRP A 152 20.42 4.63 7.40
CA TRP A 152 19.18 4.56 8.17
C TRP A 152 19.42 4.29 9.64
N ARG A 153 20.38 3.41 9.97
CA ARG A 153 20.75 3.14 11.37
C ARG A 153 21.28 4.40 12.07
N GLU A 154 22.15 5.15 11.41
CA GLU A 154 22.66 6.43 11.96
C GLU A 154 21.51 7.44 12.14
N MET A 155 20.62 7.57 11.14
CA MET A 155 19.43 8.41 11.26
C MET A 155 18.57 7.98 12.44
N ALA A 156 18.34 6.67 12.60
CA ALA A 156 17.55 6.12 13.69
C ALA A 156 18.14 6.46 15.06
N GLU A 157 19.46 6.37 15.22
CA GLU A 157 20.14 6.77 16.46
C GLU A 157 20.03 8.28 16.72
N ARG A 158 20.29 9.12 15.72
CA ARG A 158 20.28 10.59 15.88
C ARG A 158 18.88 11.15 16.13
N HIS A 159 17.86 10.60 15.48
CA HIS A 159 16.46 11.03 15.64
C HIS A 159 15.71 10.27 16.75
N GLY A 160 16.34 9.28 17.39
CA GLY A 160 15.70 8.46 18.42
C GLY A 160 14.52 7.65 17.89
N LEU A 161 14.67 7.08 16.69
CA LEU A 161 13.63 6.27 16.04
C LEU A 161 13.47 4.91 16.73
N ALA A 162 12.24 4.41 16.73
CA ALA A 162 11.86 3.16 17.38
C ALA A 162 12.39 1.91 16.65
N GLU A 163 12.71 2.01 15.37
CA GLU A 163 13.16 0.87 14.55
C GLU A 163 14.40 1.24 13.70
N PRO A 164 15.60 0.75 14.07
CA PRO A 164 16.83 1.04 13.35
C PRO A 164 17.08 0.12 12.15
N SER A 165 16.27 -0.93 11.94
CA SER A 165 16.41 -1.82 10.79
C SER A 165 15.55 -1.35 9.61
N LEU A 166 16.22 -1.00 8.50
CA LEU A 166 15.56 -0.61 7.26
C LEU A 166 14.61 -1.71 6.74
N ASP A 167 15.06 -2.96 6.77
CA ASP A 167 14.31 -4.14 6.29
C ASP A 167 13.02 -4.43 7.06
N ARG A 168 12.92 -3.94 8.30
CA ARG A 168 11.72 -4.10 9.13
C ARG A 168 10.65 -3.03 8.85
N LEU A 169 11.03 -1.93 8.20
CA LEU A 169 10.14 -0.82 7.86
C LEU A 169 9.78 -0.78 6.38
N ALA A 170 10.74 -1.07 5.50
CA ALA A 170 10.63 -0.87 4.07
C ALA A 170 10.61 -2.21 3.33
N SER A 171 9.57 -2.42 2.52
CA SER A 171 9.45 -3.53 1.58
C SER A 171 9.65 -3.01 0.17
N ALA A 172 10.90 -2.68 -0.19
CA ALA A 172 11.25 -2.03 -1.45
C ALA A 172 10.84 -2.87 -2.67
N TRP A 173 11.17 -4.16 -2.66
CA TRP A 173 10.77 -5.11 -3.71
C TRP A 173 9.26 -5.14 -3.97
N HIS A 174 8.43 -5.05 -2.92
CA HIS A 174 6.98 -5.07 -3.05
C HIS A 174 6.47 -3.75 -3.64
N THR A 175 7.05 -2.63 -3.20
CA THR A 175 6.72 -1.32 -3.76
C THR A 175 7.06 -1.26 -5.25
N ASP A 176 8.16 -1.90 -5.66
CA ASP A 176 8.53 -2.05 -7.07
C ASP A 176 7.54 -2.91 -7.85
N LEU A 177 6.99 -3.98 -7.26
CA LEU A 177 5.93 -4.77 -7.89
C LEU A 177 4.64 -3.97 -8.08
N ASP A 178 4.29 -3.08 -7.14
CA ASP A 178 3.10 -2.25 -7.25
C ASP A 178 3.27 -1.09 -8.23
N LEU A 179 4.35 -0.33 -8.12
CA LEU A 179 4.63 0.83 -8.98
C LEU A 179 5.20 0.43 -10.35
N GLY A 180 5.71 -0.79 -10.50
CA GLY A 180 6.27 -1.31 -11.74
C GLY A 180 5.25 -1.87 -12.74
N ARG A 181 3.97 -2.01 -12.34
CA ARG A 181 2.93 -2.63 -13.19
C ARG A 181 2.85 -1.94 -14.56
N PRO A 182 2.85 -2.68 -15.69
CA PRO A 182 2.77 -2.09 -17.02
C PRO A 182 1.32 -1.81 -17.47
N LEU A 183 0.41 -1.59 -16.53
CA LEU A 183 -1.04 -1.47 -16.77
C LEU A 183 -1.73 -0.59 -15.72
N GLU A 184 -2.90 -0.07 -16.08
CA GLU A 184 -3.83 0.62 -15.17
C GLU A 184 -4.67 -0.41 -14.41
N VAL A 185 -4.84 -0.19 -13.11
CA VAL A 185 -5.70 -1.03 -12.24
C VAL A 185 -6.73 -0.11 -11.62
N MET A 186 -8.01 -0.44 -11.83
CA MET A 186 -9.14 0.27 -11.25
C MET A 186 -10.14 -0.76 -10.72
N THR A 187 -10.71 -0.45 -9.58
CA THR A 187 -11.50 -1.38 -8.78
C THR A 187 -12.95 -0.91 -8.71
N ASP A 188 -13.88 -1.76 -9.18
CA ASP A 188 -15.31 -1.44 -9.12
C ASP A 188 -15.89 -1.65 -7.72
N MET A 189 -16.53 -0.60 -7.18
CA MET A 189 -17.23 -0.57 -5.89
C MET A 189 -18.76 -0.68 -6.03
N ALA A 190 -19.30 -0.89 -7.23
CA ALA A 190 -20.74 -0.82 -7.46
C ALA A 190 -21.54 -1.80 -6.59
N ARG A 191 -21.01 -3.01 -6.32
CA ARG A 191 -21.72 -4.02 -5.51
C ARG A 191 -21.93 -3.53 -4.08
N SER A 192 -20.88 -3.10 -3.39
CA SER A 192 -20.97 -2.62 -2.00
C SER A 192 -21.79 -1.32 -1.93
N ARG A 193 -21.64 -0.41 -2.90
CA ARG A 193 -22.43 0.83 -2.99
C ARG A 193 -23.93 0.58 -3.16
N LYS A 194 -24.33 -0.36 -4.02
CA LYS A 194 -25.74 -0.75 -4.21
C LYS A 194 -26.38 -1.31 -2.94
N LEU A 195 -25.58 -1.91 -2.07
CA LEU A 195 -26.01 -2.46 -0.78
C LEU A 195 -25.86 -1.45 0.38
N GLY A 196 -25.56 -0.17 0.09
CA GLY A 196 -25.57 0.92 1.07
C GLY A 196 -24.21 1.27 1.68
N PHE A 197 -23.11 0.64 1.26
CA PHE A 197 -21.77 1.06 1.70
C PHE A 197 -21.35 2.37 1.01
N ALA A 198 -21.33 3.46 1.78
CA ALA A 198 -21.08 4.82 1.27
C ALA A 198 -19.84 5.51 1.89
N ALA A 199 -18.99 4.76 2.60
CA ALA A 199 -17.76 5.33 3.14
C ALA A 199 -16.81 5.77 2.03
N TYR A 200 -16.04 6.82 2.32
CA TYR A 200 -15.06 7.43 1.44
C TYR A 200 -13.83 7.84 2.25
N GLN A 201 -12.67 7.83 1.62
CA GLN A 201 -11.42 8.36 2.14
C GLN A 201 -10.66 9.02 0.99
N ALA A 202 -10.21 10.27 1.17
CA ALA A 202 -9.34 10.89 0.18
C ALA A 202 -7.98 10.19 0.18
N THR A 203 -7.47 9.88 -1.02
CA THR A 203 -6.24 9.08 -1.14
C THR A 203 -5.01 9.80 -0.61
N ASP A 204 -4.83 11.08 -0.89
CA ASP A 204 -3.72 11.88 -0.35
C ASP A 204 -3.74 11.94 1.19
N GLU A 205 -4.90 12.17 1.78
CA GLU A 205 -5.10 12.12 3.24
C GLU A 205 -4.75 10.74 3.82
N SER A 206 -5.01 9.64 3.10
CA SER A 206 -4.63 8.28 3.55
C SER A 206 -3.11 8.18 3.77
N PHE A 207 -2.32 8.74 2.86
CA PHE A 207 -0.86 8.78 2.99
C PHE A 207 -0.42 9.75 4.08
N PHE A 208 -1.00 10.95 4.14
CA PHE A 208 -0.62 11.96 5.13
C PHE A 208 -0.92 11.52 6.56
N ASP A 209 -2.09 10.92 6.79
CA ASP A 209 -2.46 10.35 8.08
C ASP A 209 -1.49 9.24 8.49
N LEU A 210 -1.14 8.35 7.54
CA LEU A 210 -0.14 7.32 7.78
C LEU A 210 1.21 7.94 8.15
N PHE A 211 1.69 8.93 7.40
CA PHE A 211 2.99 9.54 7.68
C PHE A 211 3.00 10.29 9.01
N ALA A 212 1.91 10.99 9.35
CA ALA A 212 1.74 11.63 10.64
C ALA A 212 1.78 10.60 11.78
N GLN A 213 1.12 9.45 11.60
CA GLN A 213 1.17 8.33 12.54
C GLN A 213 2.59 7.77 12.68
N LEU A 214 3.29 7.50 11.58
CA LEU A 214 4.67 7.00 11.59
C LEU A 214 5.62 7.97 12.32
N ARG A 215 5.46 9.29 12.14
CA ARG A 215 6.21 10.31 12.90
C ARG A 215 5.89 10.28 14.39
N ALA A 216 4.61 10.25 14.75
CA ALA A 216 4.18 10.22 16.15
C ALA A 216 4.73 8.99 16.89
N GLU A 217 4.87 7.87 16.19
CA GLU A 217 5.43 6.62 16.70
C GLU A 217 6.96 6.54 16.57
N ARG A 218 7.62 7.58 16.06
CA ARG A 218 9.07 7.65 15.82
C ARG A 218 9.58 6.52 14.92
N LEU A 219 8.78 6.08 13.95
CA LEU A 219 9.21 5.13 12.91
C LEU A 219 9.88 5.84 11.72
N ILE A 220 9.59 7.12 11.55
CA ILE A 220 10.30 8.04 10.64
C ILE A 220 10.58 9.36 11.40
N PRO A 221 11.56 10.17 10.95
CA PRO A 221 11.85 11.47 11.54
C PRO A 221 10.71 12.51 11.42
#